data_AF-A0A965V0J9-F1
#
_entry.id   AF-A0A965V0J9-F1
#
_cell.length_a   1.000
_cell.length_b   1.000
_cell.length_c   1.000
_cell.angle_alpha   90.00
_cell.angle_beta   90.00
_cell.angle_gamma   90.00
#
_symmetry.space_group_name_H-M   'P 1'
#
loop_
_entity.id
_entity.type
_entity.pdbx_description
1 polymer ?
#
loop_
_entity_poly.entity_id
_entity_poly.type
_entity_poly.pdbx_seq_one_letter_code
_entity_poly.pdbx_strand_id
1 'polypeptide(L)'
;MSQATSSRVHFDVDALEVFGDNTQRGTPERNLLMAVLERAILDFVGNDKKEASHAEEWLFGDEVQDKIHSPFTFSWICQQLDLDEKFISQTVKSMPKRGKRRVAPWYFMKGGISTS
;
A
#
# COMPACT_ATOMS: atom_id res chain seq x y z
N MET A 1 -13.27 -31.51 -22.79
CA MET A 1 -13.92 -30.24 -22.44
C MET A 1 -13.66 -29.96 -20.97
N SER A 2 -12.58 -29.26 -20.65
CA SER A 2 -12.18 -28.99 -19.26
C SER A 2 -12.77 -27.66 -18.80
N GLN A 3 -13.54 -27.72 -17.72
CA GLN A 3 -14.21 -26.58 -17.10
C GLN A 3 -13.20 -25.69 -16.38
N ALA A 4 -13.34 -24.37 -16.57
CA ALA A 4 -12.57 -23.35 -15.89
C ALA A 4 -13.07 -23.20 -14.45
N THR A 5 -12.21 -23.51 -13.48
CA THR A 5 -12.45 -23.16 -12.07
C THR A 5 -12.09 -21.69 -11.87
N SER A 6 -13.13 -20.85 -11.84
CA SER A 6 -13.04 -19.45 -11.42
C SER A 6 -12.76 -19.40 -9.92
N SER A 7 -11.49 -19.18 -9.56
CA SER A 7 -11.06 -18.95 -8.19
C SER A 7 -11.50 -17.54 -7.78
N ARG A 8 -12.62 -17.46 -7.05
CA ARG A 8 -13.03 -16.28 -6.30
C ARG A 8 -11.93 -15.99 -5.26
N VAL A 9 -11.17 -14.92 -5.47
CA VAL A 9 -10.16 -14.46 -4.51
C VAL A 9 -10.91 -13.89 -3.30
N HIS A 10 -10.95 -14.66 -2.22
CA HIS A 10 -11.41 -14.19 -0.91
C HIS A 10 -10.35 -13.24 -0.38
N PHE A 11 -10.66 -11.94 -0.28
CA PHE A 11 -9.81 -10.96 0.41
C PHE A 11 -10.01 -11.07 1.92
N ASP A 12 -9.90 -12.29 2.46
CA ASP A 12 -9.60 -12.52 3.88
C ASP A 12 -8.08 -12.56 4.02
N VAL A 13 -7.41 -11.46 3.68
CA VAL A 13 -6.00 -11.33 4.01
C VAL A 13 -5.97 -10.35 5.16
N ASP A 14 -5.87 -10.90 6.36
CA ASP A 14 -5.58 -10.12 7.55
C ASP A 14 -4.39 -9.21 7.19
N ALA A 15 -4.38 -7.93 7.58
CA ALA A 15 -3.16 -7.13 7.43
C ALA A 15 -1.99 -7.85 8.15
N LEU A 16 -2.32 -8.69 9.14
CA LEU A 16 -1.41 -9.64 9.75
C LEU A 16 -0.93 -10.79 8.84
N GLU A 17 -1.60 -11.16 7.77
CA GLU A 17 -1.14 -12.18 6.82
C GLU A 17 -0.40 -11.57 5.62
N VAL A 18 -0.87 -10.44 5.07
CA VAL A 18 -0.17 -9.75 3.95
C VAL A 18 1.25 -9.35 4.36
N PHE A 19 1.42 -8.85 5.58
CA PHE A 19 2.70 -8.32 6.05
C PHE A 19 3.44 -9.31 6.97
N GLY A 20 3.11 -10.62 6.92
CA GLY A 20 3.15 -11.50 8.08
C GLY A 20 4.14 -12.61 8.25
N ASP A 21 4.57 -13.23 7.17
CA ASP A 21 5.27 -14.50 7.29
C ASP A 21 6.81 -14.40 7.34
N ASN A 22 7.36 -13.18 7.48
CA ASN A 22 8.80 -13.02 7.67
C ASN A 22 9.14 -12.72 9.13
N THR A 23 10.08 -13.51 9.67
CA THR A 23 10.69 -13.48 11.02
C THR A 23 11.34 -12.15 11.45
N GLN A 24 11.11 -11.07 10.70
CA GLN A 24 11.54 -9.70 10.99
C GLN A 24 10.36 -8.76 11.37
N ARG A 25 9.17 -9.30 11.65
CA ARG A 25 8.08 -8.49 12.22
C ARG A 25 8.49 -7.87 13.54
N GLY A 26 8.32 -6.54 13.63
CA GLY A 26 8.42 -5.82 14.89
C GLY A 26 9.78 -5.20 15.22
N THR A 27 10.75 -5.17 14.29
CA THR A 27 11.93 -4.32 14.50
C THR A 27 11.53 -2.84 14.43
N PRO A 28 12.11 -1.96 15.26
CA PRO A 28 11.85 -0.53 15.20
C PRO A 28 12.05 0.06 13.80
N GLU A 29 13.06 -0.41 13.08
CA GLU A 29 13.39 0.01 11.72
C GLU A 29 12.28 -0.36 10.74
N ARG A 30 11.79 -1.61 10.76
CA ARG A 30 10.72 -2.05 9.87
C ARG A 30 9.41 -1.33 10.18
N ASN A 31 9.12 -1.09 11.45
CA ASN A 31 7.96 -0.30 11.88
C ASN A 31 8.05 1.15 11.36
N LEU A 32 9.24 1.75 11.39
CA LEU A 32 9.46 3.08 10.84
C LEU A 32 9.22 3.09 9.32
N LEU A 33 9.75 2.13 8.58
CA LEU A 33 9.55 2.04 7.13
C LEU A 33 8.08 1.83 6.75
N MET A 34 7.37 0.98 7.50
CA MET A 34 5.92 0.83 7.35
C MET A 34 5.17 2.14 7.62
N ALA A 35 5.54 2.88 8.67
CA ALA A 35 4.91 4.16 8.99
C ALA A 35 5.16 5.23 7.92
N VAL A 36 6.37 5.25 7.34
CA VAL A 36 6.70 6.14 6.20
C VAL A 36 5.84 5.81 4.99
N LEU A 37 5.73 4.53 4.63
CA LEU A 37 4.89 4.08 3.52
C LEU A 37 3.41 4.39 3.76
N GLU A 38 2.90 4.10 4.96
CA GLU A 38 1.51 4.40 5.33
C GLU A 38 1.23 5.90 5.25
N ARG A 39 2.14 6.74 5.74
CA ARG A 39 1.99 8.20 5.66
C ARG A 39 1.96 8.69 4.22
N ALA A 40 2.85 8.20 3.34
CA ALA A 40 2.85 8.55 1.93
C ALA A 40 1.53 8.15 1.23
N ILE A 41 1.01 6.96 1.53
CA ILE A 41 -0.29 6.51 0.99
C ILE A 41 -1.42 7.42 1.50
N LEU A 42 -1.44 7.75 2.79
CA LEU A 42 -2.43 8.64 3.40
C LEU A 42 -2.42 10.04 2.78
N ASP A 43 -1.23 10.57 2.49
CA ASP A 43 -1.05 11.87 1.86
C ASP A 43 -1.50 11.83 0.39
N PHE A 44 -1.16 10.76 -0.35
CA PHE A 44 -1.62 10.56 -1.72
C PHE A 44 -3.15 10.47 -1.83
N VAL A 45 -3.81 9.70 -0.97
CA VAL A 45 -5.29 9.58 -0.97
C VAL A 45 -5.97 10.72 -0.23
N GLY A 46 -5.21 11.64 0.35
CA GLY A 46 -5.68 12.77 1.15
C GLY A 46 -6.40 13.84 0.32
N ASN A 47 -6.78 14.93 1.01
CA ASN A 47 -7.49 16.06 0.38
C ASN A 47 -6.59 17.26 0.10
N ASP A 48 -5.42 17.32 0.73
CA ASP A 48 -4.48 18.39 0.46
C ASP A 48 -3.77 18.11 -0.86
N LYS A 49 -3.96 19.01 -1.83
CA LYS A 49 -3.41 18.84 -3.18
C LYS A 49 -1.89 18.89 -3.20
N LYS A 50 -1.26 19.66 -2.31
CA LYS A 50 0.20 19.75 -2.24
C LYS A 50 0.78 18.48 -1.64
N GLU A 51 0.22 18.01 -0.53
CA GLU A 51 0.64 16.73 0.07
C GLU A 51 0.43 15.57 -0.90
N ALA A 52 -0.73 15.53 -1.58
CA ALA A 52 -1.02 14.49 -2.57
C ALA A 52 -0.05 14.52 -3.76
N SER A 53 0.31 15.71 -4.27
CA SER A 53 1.26 15.86 -5.37
C SER A 53 2.67 15.44 -4.98
N HIS A 54 3.14 15.79 -3.78
CA HIS A 54 4.46 15.36 -3.29
C HIS A 54 4.50 13.85 -3.04
N ALA A 55 3.42 13.30 -2.48
CA ALA A 55 3.29 11.85 -2.28
C ALA A 55 3.22 11.09 -3.61
N GLU A 56 2.52 11.64 -4.61
CA GLU A 56 2.47 11.08 -5.96
C GLU A 56 3.85 11.04 -6.62
N GLU A 57 4.62 12.13 -6.51
CA GLU A 57 6.01 12.20 -7.01
C GLU A 57 6.91 11.19 -6.29
N TRP A 58 6.77 11.03 -4.96
CA TRP A 58 7.58 10.07 -4.21
C TRP A 58 7.19 8.60 -4.48
N LEU A 59 5.89 8.31 -4.64
CA LEU A 59 5.39 6.94 -4.88
C LEU A 59 5.56 6.48 -6.33
N PHE A 60 5.47 7.40 -7.29
CA PHE A 60 5.33 7.06 -8.71
C PHE A 60 6.21 7.90 -9.64
N GLY A 61 7.01 8.82 -9.09
CA GLY A 61 7.94 9.61 -9.89
C GLY A 61 8.96 8.73 -10.59
N ASP A 62 9.48 9.23 -11.70
CA ASP A 62 10.54 8.53 -12.44
C ASP A 62 11.82 8.53 -11.60
N GLU A 63 12.09 7.40 -10.95
CA GLU A 63 13.39 7.15 -10.38
C GLU A 63 14.37 6.90 -11.53
N VAL A 64 15.35 7.79 -11.68
CA VAL A 64 16.51 7.52 -12.54
C VAL A 64 17.09 6.18 -12.10
N GLN A 65 17.48 5.29 -13.03
CA GLN A 65 17.95 3.94 -12.71
C GLN A 65 19.00 3.89 -11.58
N ASP A 66 19.85 4.91 -11.49
CA ASP A 66 20.88 5.04 -10.45
C ASP A 66 20.33 5.37 -9.04
N LYS A 67 19.07 5.78 -8.93
CA LYS A 67 18.39 6.17 -7.69
C LYS A 67 17.45 5.09 -7.12
N ILE A 68 17.13 4.04 -7.89
CA ILE A 68 16.19 2.97 -7.50
C ILE A 68 16.60 2.28 -6.19
N HIS A 69 17.91 2.24 -5.90
CA HIS A 69 18.47 1.66 -4.67
C HIS A 69 18.91 2.71 -3.64
N SER A 70 18.57 3.99 -3.85
CA SER A 70 18.90 5.03 -2.89
C SER A 70 18.08 4.84 -1.61
N PRO A 71 18.66 5.02 -0.41
CA PRO A 71 17.92 4.85 0.84
C PRO A 71 16.66 5.73 0.90
N PHE A 72 15.58 5.16 1.43
CA PHE A 72 14.27 5.82 1.63
C PHE A 72 13.51 6.19 0.34
N THR A 73 13.89 5.66 -0.81
CA THR A 73 13.01 5.65 -1.98
C THR A 73 11.86 4.66 -1.82
N PHE A 74 10.80 4.83 -2.61
CA PHE A 74 9.68 3.90 -2.60
C PHE A 74 10.11 2.47 -2.95
N SER A 75 10.94 2.30 -3.98
CA SER A 75 11.52 1.01 -4.38
C SER A 75 12.36 0.41 -3.25
N TRP A 76 13.27 1.20 -2.67
CA TRP A 76 14.12 0.73 -1.57
C TRP A 76 13.30 0.30 -0.35
N ILE A 77 12.25 1.06 0.00
CA ILE A 77 11.34 0.70 1.10
C ILE A 77 10.59 -0.60 0.79
N CYS A 78 10.08 -0.77 -0.44
CA CYS A 78 9.43 -2.01 -0.84
C CYS A 78 10.39 -3.21 -0.71
N GLN A 79 11.65 -3.03 -1.11
CA GLN A 79 12.69 -4.06 -0.95
C GLN A 79 12.95 -4.40 0.52
N GLN A 80 13.11 -3.41 1.41
CA GLN A 80 13.34 -3.66 2.84
C GLN A 80 12.12 -4.31 3.52
N LEU A 81 10.93 -3.99 3.03
CA LEU A 81 9.67 -4.53 3.52
C LEU A 81 9.30 -5.86 2.85
N ASP A 82 10.08 -6.37 1.90
CA ASP A 82 9.77 -7.56 1.11
C ASP A 82 8.38 -7.47 0.44
N LEU A 83 8.10 -6.31 -0.17
CA LEU A 83 6.86 -6.01 -0.88
C LEU A 83 7.12 -5.97 -2.39
N ASP A 84 6.17 -6.46 -3.18
CA ASP A 84 6.17 -6.26 -4.63
C ASP A 84 5.78 -4.81 -4.94
N GLU A 85 6.77 -4.02 -5.33
CA GLU A 85 6.63 -2.61 -5.70
C GLU A 85 5.53 -2.38 -6.75
N LYS A 86 5.45 -3.23 -7.78
CA LYS A 86 4.46 -3.07 -8.85
C LYS A 86 3.05 -3.28 -8.33
N PHE A 87 2.88 -4.32 -7.51
CA PHE A 87 1.61 -4.63 -6.88
C PHE A 87 1.15 -3.52 -5.94
N ILE A 88 2.04 -3.02 -5.09
CA ILE A 88 1.74 -1.92 -4.17
C ILE A 88 1.40 -0.64 -4.95
N SER A 89 2.20 -0.30 -5.97
CA SER A 89 1.97 0.88 -6.80
C SER A 89 0.59 0.84 -7.48
N GLN A 90 0.24 -0.28 -8.10
CA GLN A 90 -1.08 -0.49 -8.71
C GLN A 90 -2.21 -0.39 -7.69
N THR A 91 -2.03 -1.00 -6.53
CA THR A 91 -3.02 -0.98 -5.44
C THR A 91 -3.25 0.45 -4.97
N VAL A 92 -2.20 1.22 -4.69
CA VAL A 92 -2.32 2.62 -4.23
C VAL A 92 -2.96 3.50 -5.30
N LYS A 93 -2.62 3.34 -6.58
CA LYS A 93 -3.25 4.07 -7.70
C LYS A 93 -4.76 3.80 -7.80
N SER A 94 -5.18 2.59 -7.47
CA SER A 94 -6.60 2.19 -7.50
C SER A 94 -7.40 2.71 -6.30
N MET A 95 -6.74 3.24 -5.27
CA MET A 95 -7.43 3.67 -4.05
C MET A 95 -8.32 4.88 -4.30
N PRO A 96 -9.55 4.88 -3.77
CA PRO A 96 -10.41 6.05 -3.84
C PRO A 96 -9.80 7.20 -3.03
N LYS A 97 -9.82 8.40 -3.60
CA LYS A 97 -9.46 9.61 -2.85
C LYS A 97 -10.45 9.76 -1.68
N ARG A 98 -9.91 10.05 -0.50
CA ARG A 98 -10.62 10.02 0.79
C ARG A 98 -11.81 11.01 0.86
N GLY A 99 -11.83 12.02 0.00
CA GLY A 99 -12.85 13.07 0.00
C GLY A 99 -12.92 13.75 1.37
N LYS A 100 -14.00 14.47 1.70
CA LYS A 100 -14.09 15.27 2.95
C LYS A 100 -13.96 14.49 4.29
N ARG A 101 -13.85 13.15 4.29
CA ARG A 101 -13.81 12.35 5.52
C ARG A 101 -12.40 12.28 6.11
N ARG A 102 -12.28 12.29 7.43
CA ARG A 102 -10.98 12.30 8.15
C ARG A 102 -10.42 10.91 8.48
N VAL A 103 -10.93 9.85 7.88
CA VAL A 103 -10.54 8.46 8.20
C VAL A 103 -9.98 7.78 6.95
N ALA A 104 -8.94 6.96 7.10
CA ALA A 104 -8.32 6.26 5.98
C ALA A 104 -9.33 5.33 5.26
N PRO A 105 -9.28 5.21 3.92
CA PRO A 105 -10.29 4.49 3.14
C PRO A 105 -10.55 3.04 3.59
N TRP A 106 -9.53 2.33 4.05
CA TRP A 106 -9.61 0.92 4.48
C TRP A 106 -10.40 0.70 5.78
N TYR A 107 -10.66 1.74 6.58
CA TYR A 107 -11.55 1.62 7.75
C TYR A 107 -13.03 1.49 7.37
N PHE A 108 -13.43 1.94 6.17
CA PHE A 108 -14.83 1.87 5.72
C PHE A 108 -15.14 0.63 4.89
N MET A 109 -14.11 -0.03 4.36
CA MET A 109 -14.27 -1.26 3.58
C MET A 109 -14.70 -2.47 4.44
N LYS A 110 -14.69 -2.33 5.78
CA LYS A 110 -15.00 -3.41 6.75
C LYS A 110 -16.51 -3.60 7.05
N GLY A 111 -17.41 -2.89 6.36
CA GLY A 111 -18.85 -2.83 6.71
C GLY A 111 -19.84 -3.53 5.76
N GLY A 112 -19.38 -4.35 4.81
CA GLY A 112 -20.22 -4.92 3.75
C GLY A 112 -20.72 -6.35 3.94
N ILE A 113 -20.66 -6.93 5.14
CA ILE A 113 -21.27 -8.25 5.39
C ILE A 113 -22.73 -8.02 5.80
N SER A 114 -23.57 -7.80 4.81
CA SER A 114 -25.02 -7.97 4.96
C SER A 114 -25.28 -9.46 5.12
N THR A 115 -25.75 -9.84 6.30
CA THR A 115 -26.36 -11.14 6.59
C THR A 115 -27.46 -11.42 5.57
N SER A 116 -27.40 -12.58 4.93
CA SER A 116 -28.55 -13.25 4.31
C SER A 116 -28.36 -14.75 4.46
#